data_AF-A0A4U9CW20-F1
#
_entry.id   AF-A0A4U9CW20-F1
#
_cell.length_a   1.000
_cell.length_b   1.000
_cell.length_c   1.000
_cell.angle_alpha   90.00
_cell.angle_beta   90.00
_cell.angle_gamma   90.00
#
_symmetry.space_group_name_H-M   'P 1'
#
loop_
_entity.id
_entity.type
_entity.pdbx_description
1 polymer ?
#
loop_
_entity_poly.entity_id
_entity_poly.type
_entity_poly.pdbx_seq_one_letter_code
_entity_poly.pdbx_strand_id
1 'polypeptide(L)'
;MESAWPSGAKILLRLQDLSYSSLIAELQTVNNEIVRLIDERSDDILYAKPWYTKWTMGRMISFNTSSPYANACGRLRKWAKENDIRLQ
;
A
#
# COMPACT_ATOMS: atom_id res chain seq x y z
N MET A 1 19.68 4.55 -14.65
CA MET A 1 18.54 3.69 -14.98
C MET A 1 18.69 2.41 -14.19
N GLU A 2 17.58 1.92 -13.62
CA GLU A 2 17.44 0.65 -12.89
C GLU A 2 17.71 0.66 -11.38
N SER A 3 16.78 1.24 -10.61
CA SER A 3 16.44 0.65 -9.31
C SER A 3 15.34 -0.37 -9.57
N ALA A 4 15.71 -1.63 -9.75
CA ALA A 4 14.75 -2.72 -9.86
C ALA A 4 13.84 -2.70 -8.61
N TRP A 5 12.53 -2.53 -8.82
CA TRP A 5 11.54 -2.59 -7.77
C TRP A 5 11.75 -3.88 -6.94
N PRO A 6 11.80 -3.82 -5.61
CA PRO A 6 12.04 -5.00 -4.81
C PRO A 6 10.92 -6.02 -5.10
N SER A 7 11.31 -7.25 -5.42
CA SER A 7 10.35 -8.34 -5.58
C SER A 7 9.58 -8.56 -4.28
N GLY A 8 8.39 -9.16 -4.36
CA GLY A 8 7.61 -9.51 -3.16
C GLY A 8 8.44 -10.31 -2.14
N ALA A 9 9.34 -11.17 -2.61
CA ALA A 9 10.27 -11.92 -1.76
C ALA A 9 11.24 -11.03 -0.97
N LYS A 10 11.73 -9.93 -1.56
CA LYS A 10 12.61 -8.98 -0.86
C LYS A 10 11.87 -8.21 0.24
N ILE A 11 10.58 -7.91 0.04
CA ILE A 11 9.75 -7.24 1.05
C ILE A 11 9.54 -8.17 2.25
N LEU A 12 9.23 -9.45 2.02
CA LEU A 12 9.03 -10.42 3.10
C LEU A 12 10.30 -10.60 3.95
N LEU A 13 11.47 -10.71 3.31
CA LEU A 13 12.74 -10.85 4.01
C LEU A 13 13.05 -9.64 4.91
N ARG A 14 12.76 -8.41 4.47
CA ARG A 14 12.98 -7.19 5.27
C ARG A 14 12.10 -7.13 6.52
N LEU A 15 10.92 -7.73 6.46
CA LEU A 15 9.89 -7.60 7.49
C LEU A 15 9.82 -8.82 8.43
N GLN A 16 10.55 -9.89 8.14
CA GLN A 16 10.42 -11.18 8.83
C GLN A 16 10.73 -11.12 10.33
N ASP A 17 11.60 -10.21 10.76
CA ASP A 17 12.06 -10.11 12.14
C ASP A 17 11.20 -9.15 12.98
N LEU A 18 10.20 -8.52 12.36
CA LEU A 18 9.29 -7.61 13.05
C LEU A 18 8.12 -8.36 13.69
N SER A 19 7.77 -7.96 14.92
CA SER A 19 6.56 -8.45 15.57
C SER A 19 5.31 -8.00 14.80
N TYR A 20 4.19 -8.73 14.98
CA TYR A 20 2.93 -8.35 14.34
C TYR A 20 2.49 -6.92 14.69
N SER A 21 2.61 -6.50 15.96
CA SER A 21 2.28 -5.14 16.36
C SER A 21 3.21 -4.10 15.72
N SER A 22 4.50 -4.40 15.58
CA SER A 22 5.45 -3.55 14.86
C SER A 22 5.08 -3.39 13.39
N LEU A 23 4.66 -4.48 12.72
CA LEU A 23 4.22 -4.44 11.32
C LEU A 23 2.99 -3.55 11.13
N ILE A 24 2.02 -3.63 12.05
CA ILE A 24 0.81 -2.79 12.00
C ILE A 24 1.17 -1.32 12.24
N ALA A 25 2.03 -1.02 13.23
CA ALA A 25 2.46 0.34 13.52
C ALA A 25 3.24 0.98 12.35
N GLU A 26 4.13 0.21 11.71
CA GLU A 26 4.88 0.66 10.54
C GLU A 26 3.93 0.93 9.36
N LEU A 27 2.98 0.02 9.09
CA LEU A 27 1.99 0.20 8.03
C LEU A 27 1.14 1.45 8.26
N GLN A 28 0.67 1.68 9.49
CA GLN A 28 -0.10 2.87 9.85
C GLN A 28 0.74 4.15 9.68
N THR A 29 1.99 4.14 10.12
CA THR A 29 2.90 5.28 10.01
C THR A 29 3.11 5.68 8.55
N VAL A 30 3.49 4.71 7.71
CA VAL A 30 3.72 4.95 6.28
C VAL A 30 2.43 5.34 5.55
N ASN A 31 1.28 4.76 5.90
CA ASN A 31 0.00 5.16 5.31
C ASN A 31 -0.33 6.63 5.64
N ASN A 32 -0.15 7.06 6.88
CA ASN A 32 -0.39 8.44 7.29
C ASN A 32 0.56 9.41 6.57
N GLU A 33 1.82 9.01 6.38
CA GLU A 33 2.77 9.81 5.61
C GLU A 33 2.32 9.96 4.15
N ILE A 34 1.86 8.88 3.52
CA ILE A 34 1.35 8.94 2.14
C ILE A 34 0.12 9.86 2.04
N VAL A 35 -0.83 9.77 2.98
CA VAL A 35 -2.00 10.65 3.02
C VAL A 35 -1.56 12.12 3.12
N ARG A 36 -0.66 12.44 4.05
CA ARG A 36 -0.11 13.80 4.18
C ARG A 36 0.54 14.28 2.88
N LEU A 37 1.34 13.43 2.24
CA LEU A 37 1.98 13.78 0.97
C LEU A 37 0.95 14.02 -0.15
N ILE A 38 -0.16 13.28 -0.17
CA ILE A 38 -1.25 13.52 -1.13
C ILE A 38 -1.89 14.89 -0.84
N ASP A 39 -2.20 15.19 0.42
CA ASP A 39 -2.85 16.44 0.83
C ASP A 39 -2.00 17.69 0.52
N GLU A 40 -0.68 17.55 0.47
CA GLU A 40 0.25 18.61 0.09
C GLU A 40 0.29 18.89 -1.43
N ARG A 41 -0.45 18.13 -2.25
CA ARG A 41 -0.41 18.19 -3.72
C ARG A 41 -1.78 18.52 -4.29
N SER A 42 -1.80 19.30 -5.37
CA SER A 42 -3.02 19.57 -6.12
C SER A 42 -3.40 18.41 -7.04
N ASP A 43 -4.67 18.37 -7.44
CA ASP A 43 -5.18 17.44 -8.45
C ASP A 43 -4.38 17.50 -9.76
N ASP A 44 -3.92 18.67 -10.17
CA ASP A 44 -3.09 18.81 -11.37
C ASP A 44 -1.78 18.03 -11.26
N ILE A 45 -1.12 18.09 -10.10
CA ILE A 45 0.11 17.33 -9.83
C ILE A 45 -0.21 15.83 -9.81
N LEU A 46 -1.32 15.45 -9.18
CA LEU A 46 -1.67 14.04 -8.98
C LEU A 46 -2.17 13.37 -10.26
N TYR A 47 -2.90 14.09 -11.12
CA TYR A 47 -3.73 13.50 -12.16
C TYR A 47 -3.61 14.13 -13.55
N ALA A 48 -3.09 15.35 -13.72
CA ALA A 48 -3.13 16.00 -15.03
C ALA A 48 -2.06 15.49 -16.03
N LYS A 49 -0.93 14.96 -15.55
CA LYS A 49 0.20 14.58 -16.42
C LYS A 49 0.82 13.23 -16.04
N PRO A 50 1.40 12.50 -17.01
CA PRO A 50 2.21 11.34 -16.72
C PRO A 50 3.38 11.69 -15.79
N TRP A 51 3.61 10.83 -14.81
CA TRP A 51 4.70 10.94 -13.84
C TRP A 51 5.69 9.80 -13.98
N TYR A 52 5.19 8.56 -14.12
CA TYR A 52 6.01 7.37 -14.36
C TYR A 52 5.61 6.70 -15.65
N THR A 53 6.46 6.81 -16.67
CA THR A 53 6.16 6.38 -18.05
C THR A 53 4.88 7.07 -18.55
N LYS A 54 3.79 6.32 -18.75
CA LYS A 54 2.48 6.83 -19.16
C LYS A 54 1.50 7.05 -17.99
N TRP A 55 1.89 6.72 -16.77
CA TRP A 55 0.98 6.70 -15.61
C TRP A 55 1.10 7.98 -14.78
N THR A 56 -0.04 8.52 -14.35
CA THR A 56 -0.11 9.66 -13.43
C THR A 56 0.39 9.28 -12.04
N MET A 57 0.80 10.28 -11.25
CA MET A 57 1.28 10.06 -9.88
C MET A 57 0.20 9.39 -9.02
N GLY A 58 -1.01 9.93 -9.03
CA GLY A 58 -2.15 9.39 -8.28
C GLY A 58 -2.49 7.95 -8.68
N ARG A 59 -2.34 7.58 -9.96
CA ARG A 59 -2.50 6.19 -10.41
C ARG A 59 -1.44 5.29 -9.79
N MET A 60 -0.16 5.67 -9.83
CA MET A 60 0.92 4.88 -9.24
C MET A 60 0.82 4.75 -7.71
N ILE A 61 0.35 5.80 -7.03
CA ILE A 61 0.06 5.75 -5.60
C ILE A 61 -1.06 4.75 -5.32
N SER A 62 -2.21 4.86 -6.01
CA SER A 62 -3.36 3.96 -5.84
C SER A 62 -3.02 2.49 -6.13
N PHE A 63 -2.11 2.25 -7.08
CA PHE A 63 -1.65 0.92 -7.45
C PHE A 63 -0.87 0.23 -6.32
N ASN A 64 -0.23 0.99 -5.43
CA ASN A 64 0.57 0.48 -4.31
C ASN A 64 -0.09 0.67 -2.93
N THR A 65 -1.24 1.34 -2.86
CA THR A 65 -1.95 1.63 -1.60
C THR A 65 -3.39 1.09 -1.64
N SER A 66 -4.36 1.92 -2.04
CA SER A 66 -5.79 1.61 -1.98
C SER A 66 -6.16 0.32 -2.74
N SER A 67 -5.53 0.05 -3.88
CA SER A 67 -5.78 -1.19 -4.64
C SER A 67 -5.34 -2.45 -3.86
N PRO A 68 -4.08 -2.57 -3.40
CA PRO A 68 -3.67 -3.64 -2.49
C PRO A 68 -4.47 -3.72 -1.18
N TYR A 69 -4.86 -2.60 -0.57
CA TYR A 69 -5.65 -2.61 0.67
C TYR A 69 -7.03 -3.22 0.45
N ALA A 70 -7.73 -2.83 -0.61
CA ALA A 70 -9.01 -3.42 -0.97
C ALA A 70 -8.89 -4.94 -1.22
N ASN A 71 -7.82 -5.37 -1.90
CA ASN A 71 -7.52 -6.79 -2.13
C ASN A 71 -7.26 -7.54 -0.80
N ALA A 72 -6.40 -6.99 0.06
CA ALA A 72 -6.06 -7.58 1.35
C ALA A 72 -7.28 -7.71 2.26
N CYS A 73 -8.11 -6.68 2.36
CA CYS A 73 -9.37 -6.74 3.10
C CYS A 73 -10.32 -7.81 2.54
N GLY A 74 -10.37 -7.99 1.22
CA GLY A 74 -11.13 -9.08 0.58
C GLY A 74 -10.64 -10.46 1.01
N ARG A 75 -9.31 -10.66 1.05
CA ARG A 75 -8.68 -11.91 1.51
C ARG A 75 -8.93 -12.17 3.00
N LEU A 76 -8.84 -11.13 3.84
CA LEU A 76 -9.11 -11.22 5.27
C LEU A 76 -10.57 -11.56 5.56
N ARG A 77 -11.53 -10.95 4.87
CA ARG A 77 -12.96 -11.30 5.00
C ARG A 77 -13.24 -12.75 4.63
N LYS A 78 -12.65 -13.23 3.53
CA LYS A 78 -12.77 -14.63 3.11
C LYS A 78 -12.20 -15.56 4.18
N TRP A 79 -10.98 -15.30 4.63
CA TRP A 79 -10.33 -16.08 5.68
C TRP A 79 -11.13 -16.08 6.98
N ALA A 80 -11.62 -14.92 7.43
CA ALA A 80 -12.40 -14.81 8.66
C ALA A 80 -13.68 -15.65 8.60
N LYS A 81 -14.39 -15.63 7.46
CA LYS A 81 -15.55 -16.49 7.22
C LYS A 81 -15.20 -17.98 7.27
N GLU A 82 -14.07 -18.37 6.69
CA GLU A 82 -13.58 -19.77 6.69
C GLU A 82 -13.15 -20.25 8.09
N ASN A 83 -12.83 -19.32 9.00
CA ASN A 83 -12.34 -19.60 10.35
C ASN A 83 -13.37 -19.24 11.45
N ASP A 84 -14.62 -18.97 11.08
CA ASP A 84 -15.70 -18.56 11.99
C ASP A 84 -15.35 -17.35 12.89
N ILE A 85 -14.54 -16.42 12.35
CA ILE A 85 -14.17 -15.18 13.01
C ILE A 85 -15.14 -14.09 12.57
N ARG A 86 -15.86 -13.51 13.53
CA ARG A 86 -16.67 -12.32 13.30
C ARG A 86 -15.78 -11.08 13.26
N LEU A 87 -15.64 -10.49 12.08
CA LEU A 87 -15.02 -9.18 11.92
C LEU A 87 -15.96 -8.11 12.47
N GLN A 88 -15.39 -7.13 13.18
CA GLN A 88 -16.10 -5.96 13.71
C GLN A 88 -16.31 -4.90 12.64
#